data_AF-A0A7S2IQY5-F1
#
_entry.id   AF-A0A7S2IQY5-F1
#
_cell.length_a   1.000
_cell.length_b   1.000
_cell.length_c   1.000
_cell.angle_alpha   90.00
_cell.angle_beta   90.00
_cell.angle_gamma   90.00
#
_symmetry.space_group_name_H-M   'P 1'
#
loop_
_entity.id
_entity.type
_entity.pdbx_description
1 polymer ?
#
loop_
_entity_poly.entity_id
_entity_poly.type
_entity_poly.pdbx_seq_one_letter_code
_entity_poly.pdbx_strand_id
1 'polypeptide(L)'
;FGHTDEGYVSIFLIDFGCARRFPGGEAVKAFWNTVEFASARADKDTVREPYDDLESLGYVLCHGVFGDLPWFRWTRGRNNWEETRGRDCKRVQDVKFTFLRGEWCSLGFEWIGLMKMPLDLTKFLARCLYRPKAEDGLPDYNTLAELLGERPGERELSEAVDIGFLTEKCQDLAPEWQPEYVPPPPAPEPEPSFSSRS
;
A
#
# COMPACT_ATOMS: atom_id res chain seq x y z
N PHE A 1 -16.58 -5.36 -9.12
CA PHE A 1 -16.65 -5.91 -10.50
C PHE A 1 -17.69 -5.15 -11.30
N GLY A 2 -17.34 -4.68 -12.50
CA GLY A 2 -18.21 -3.83 -13.31
C GLY A 2 -18.78 -4.59 -14.50
N HIS A 3 -20.11 -4.62 -14.62
CA HIS A 3 -20.76 -5.00 -15.86
C HIS A 3 -20.76 -3.79 -16.78
N THR A 4 -20.09 -3.90 -17.92
CA THR A 4 -20.17 -2.90 -18.98
C THR A 4 -21.06 -3.43 -20.09
N ASP A 5 -21.48 -2.56 -21.01
CA ASP A 5 -22.23 -2.96 -22.21
C ASP A 5 -21.41 -3.93 -23.10
N GLU A 6 -20.08 -3.99 -22.90
CA GLU A 6 -19.13 -4.83 -23.63
C GLU A 6 -18.75 -6.13 -22.89
N GLY A 7 -19.30 -6.35 -21.68
CA GLY A 7 -19.06 -7.55 -20.87
C GLY A 7 -18.46 -7.27 -19.49
N TYR A 8 -17.86 -8.32 -18.90
CA TYR A 8 -17.26 -8.27 -17.57
C TYR A 8 -15.85 -7.67 -17.62
N VAL A 9 -15.63 -6.63 -16.81
CA VAL A 9 -14.29 -6.08 -16.57
C VAL A 9 -13.77 -6.61 -15.24
N SER A 10 -12.62 -7.29 -15.29
CA SER A 10 -11.90 -7.78 -14.11
C SER A 10 -10.63 -6.97 -13.90
N ILE A 11 -10.37 -6.59 -12.65
CA ILE A 11 -9.14 -5.92 -12.25
C ILE A 11 -8.28 -6.96 -11.52
N PHE A 12 -7.02 -7.09 -11.96
CA PHE A 12 -6.05 -8.00 -11.37
C PHE A 12 -4.90 -7.19 -10.75
N LEU A 13 -4.52 -7.52 -9.52
CA LEU A 13 -3.28 -7.04 -8.91
C LEU A 13 -2.12 -7.93 -9.40
N ILE A 14 -1.06 -7.30 -9.89
CA ILE A 14 0.10 -7.98 -10.48
C ILE A 14 1.41 -7.42 -9.90
N ASP A 15 2.53 -8.08 -10.23
CA ASP A 15 3.88 -7.67 -9.85
C ASP A 15 4.13 -7.58 -8.33
N PHE A 16 4.16 -8.75 -7.69
CA PHE A 16 4.47 -8.88 -6.26
C PHE A 16 5.98 -8.88 -5.97
N GLY A 17 6.86 -8.57 -6.93
CA GLY A 17 8.32 -8.60 -6.74
C GLY A 17 8.83 -7.60 -5.69
N CYS A 18 8.09 -6.52 -5.47
CA CYS A 18 8.38 -5.51 -4.47
C CYS A 18 7.57 -5.68 -3.16
N ALA A 19 6.74 -6.73 -3.06
CA ALA A 19 5.94 -6.98 -1.86
C ALA A 19 6.84 -7.27 -0.65
N ARG A 20 6.37 -6.89 0.54
CA ARG A 20 7.05 -7.13 1.81
C ARG A 20 6.04 -7.65 2.83
N ARG A 21 6.49 -8.51 3.74
CA ARG A 21 5.66 -9.02 4.83
C ARG A 21 5.22 -7.85 5.72
N PHE A 22 3.97 -7.88 6.18
CA PHE A 22 3.49 -6.97 7.21
C PHE A 22 2.60 -7.76 8.20
N PRO A 23 2.81 -7.62 9.52
CA PRO A 23 3.92 -6.90 10.15
C PRO A 23 5.28 -7.61 9.96
N GLY A 24 6.39 -6.90 10.20
CA GLY A 24 7.74 -7.48 10.28
C GLY A 24 8.59 -7.44 8.99
N GLY A 25 8.17 -6.70 7.96
CA GLY A 25 8.97 -6.49 6.75
C GLY A 25 10.15 -5.52 6.94
N GLU A 26 11.15 -5.64 6.08
CA GLU A 26 12.30 -4.74 6.06
C GLU A 26 11.92 -3.34 5.57
N ALA A 27 12.73 -2.35 5.96
CA ALA A 27 12.59 -0.99 5.46
C ALA A 27 12.81 -0.95 3.93
N VAL A 28 11.94 -0.23 3.24
CA VAL A 28 12.07 0.00 1.79
C VAL A 28 12.82 1.31 1.58
N LYS A 29 13.85 1.28 0.74
CA LYS A 29 14.64 2.47 0.40
C LYS A 29 13.74 3.59 -0.15
N ALA A 30 14.02 4.82 0.27
CA ALA A 30 13.29 6.01 -0.12
C ALA A 30 13.15 6.10 -1.64
N PHE A 31 11.92 6.22 -2.13
CA PHE A 31 11.60 6.34 -3.55
C PHE A 31 12.19 5.24 -4.45
N TRP A 32 12.43 4.04 -3.92
CA TRP A 32 12.85 2.88 -4.74
C TRP A 32 11.82 2.56 -5.83
N ASN A 33 10.55 2.81 -5.54
CA ASN A 33 9.42 2.53 -6.43
C ASN A 33 9.01 3.76 -7.24
N THR A 34 8.00 3.57 -8.10
CA THR A 34 7.31 4.60 -8.89
C THR A 34 6.87 5.79 -8.01
N VAL A 35 7.60 6.90 -8.11
CA VAL A 35 7.44 8.08 -7.24
C VAL A 35 6.08 8.74 -7.40
N GLU A 36 5.49 8.64 -8.60
CA GLU A 36 4.16 9.12 -8.93
C GLU A 36 3.12 8.62 -7.92
N PHE A 37 3.17 7.34 -7.60
CA PHE A 37 2.14 6.68 -6.80
C PHE A 37 2.59 6.35 -5.38
N ALA A 38 3.90 6.40 -5.08
CA ALA A 38 4.39 6.16 -3.72
C ALA A 38 3.76 7.12 -2.68
N SER A 39 3.50 6.65 -1.47
CA SER A 39 3.01 7.51 -0.39
C SER A 39 3.91 8.73 -0.13
N ALA A 40 3.34 9.83 0.37
CA ALA A 40 4.00 11.06 0.78
C ALA A 40 5.11 10.80 1.81
N ARG A 41 4.99 9.76 2.64
CA ARG A 41 6.04 9.37 3.60
C ARG A 41 7.15 8.49 2.99
N ALA A 42 7.18 8.32 1.67
CA ALA A 42 8.20 7.53 0.98
C ALA A 42 9.56 8.22 0.82
N ASP A 43 9.79 9.31 1.56
CA ASP A 43 11.00 10.11 1.50
C ASP A 43 12.18 9.60 2.31
N LYS A 44 11.94 8.61 3.14
CA LYS A 44 12.95 7.98 3.98
C LYS A 44 12.86 6.48 3.87
N ASP A 45 13.98 5.84 4.19
CA ASP A 45 14.06 4.39 4.35
C ASP A 45 13.19 4.03 5.56
N THR A 46 12.06 3.38 5.30
CA THR A 46 11.07 3.09 6.34
C THR A 46 10.30 1.82 6.02
N VAL A 47 9.78 1.19 7.07
CA VAL A 47 8.88 0.05 6.94
C VAL A 47 7.57 0.56 6.37
N ARG A 48 7.15 -0.02 5.24
CA ARG A 48 5.88 0.33 4.60
C ARG A 48 4.72 -0.23 5.41
N GLU A 49 3.64 0.53 5.46
CA GLU A 49 2.39 0.19 6.15
C GLU A 49 1.29 0.04 5.11
N PRO A 50 0.20 -0.69 5.44
CA PRO A 50 -0.94 -0.81 4.53
C PRO A 50 -1.54 0.54 4.10
N TYR A 51 -1.42 1.58 4.92
CA TYR A 51 -1.80 2.94 4.55
C TYR A 51 -0.99 3.54 3.39
N ASP A 52 0.24 3.07 3.16
CA ASP A 52 1.03 3.53 2.02
C ASP A 52 0.45 3.02 0.70
N ASP A 53 -0.06 1.78 0.69
CA ASP A 53 -0.73 1.19 -0.48
C ASP A 53 -2.11 1.82 -0.70
N LEU A 54 -2.87 2.09 0.37
CA LEU A 54 -4.14 2.81 0.29
C LEU A 54 -3.98 4.24 -0.24
N GLU A 55 -2.93 4.94 0.19
CA GLU A 55 -2.61 6.27 -0.34
C GLU A 55 -2.25 6.19 -1.84
N SER A 56 -1.49 5.16 -2.22
CA SER A 56 -1.15 4.88 -3.63
C SER A 56 -2.41 4.63 -4.47
N LEU A 57 -3.36 3.84 -3.95
CA LEU A 57 -4.68 3.62 -4.57
C LEU A 57 -5.44 4.93 -4.74
N GLY A 58 -5.44 5.80 -3.72
CA GLY A 58 -6.03 7.13 -3.79
C GLY A 58 -5.47 7.96 -4.95
N TYR A 59 -4.15 7.93 -5.16
CA TYR A 59 -3.51 8.59 -6.31
C TYR A 59 -3.89 7.95 -7.65
N VAL A 60 -4.00 6.62 -7.73
CA VAL A 60 -4.45 5.93 -8.95
C VAL A 60 -5.87 6.35 -9.33
N LEU A 61 -6.79 6.39 -8.35
CA LEU A 61 -8.17 6.83 -8.56
C LEU A 61 -8.23 8.30 -9.01
N CYS A 62 -7.48 9.17 -8.34
CA CYS A 62 -7.40 10.59 -8.74
C CYS A 62 -6.85 10.74 -10.16
N HIS A 63 -5.83 9.98 -10.52
CA HIS A 63 -5.27 10.01 -11.87
C HIS A 63 -6.27 9.51 -12.93
N GLY A 64 -7.05 8.48 -12.61
CA GLY A 64 -8.11 8.00 -13.50
C GLY A 64 -9.20 9.03 -13.79
N VAL A 65 -9.54 9.88 -12.80
CA VAL A 65 -10.61 10.89 -12.92
C VAL A 65 -10.10 12.22 -13.49
N PHE A 66 -8.94 12.68 -13.04
CA PHE A 66 -8.43 14.03 -13.32
C PHE A 66 -7.26 14.06 -14.32
N GLY A 67 -6.75 12.90 -14.73
CA GLY A 67 -5.53 12.80 -15.53
C GLY A 67 -4.29 13.03 -14.68
N ASP A 68 -3.30 13.73 -15.23
CA ASP A 68 -2.02 13.94 -14.55
C ASP A 68 -2.20 14.59 -13.18
N LEU A 69 -1.34 14.22 -12.23
CA LEU A 69 -1.33 14.81 -10.88
C LEU A 69 -0.25 15.89 -10.76
N PRO A 70 -0.37 16.82 -9.80
CA PRO A 70 0.50 18.00 -9.72
C PRO A 70 2.01 17.76 -9.73
N TRP A 71 2.46 16.61 -9.22
CA TRP A 71 3.86 16.23 -9.18
C TRP A 71 4.36 15.47 -10.43
N PHE A 72 3.47 15.06 -11.34
CA PHE A 72 3.85 14.28 -12.53
C PHE A 72 4.77 15.06 -13.46
N ARG A 73 4.64 16.40 -13.48
CA ARG A 73 5.56 17.30 -14.20
C ARG A 73 7.03 17.17 -13.77
N TRP A 74 7.29 16.58 -12.60
CA TRP A 74 8.65 16.36 -12.11
C TRP A 74 9.14 14.92 -12.27
N THR A 75 8.25 13.95 -12.37
CA THR A 75 8.62 12.54 -12.31
C THR A 75 8.55 11.86 -13.67
N ARG A 76 7.65 12.29 -14.58
CA ARG A 76 7.52 11.69 -15.91
C ARG A 76 8.61 12.14 -16.88
N GLY A 77 9.11 11.17 -17.66
CA GLY A 77 9.92 11.42 -18.86
C GLY A 77 11.34 11.95 -18.62
N ARG A 78 11.93 11.71 -17.44
CA ARG A 78 13.27 12.21 -17.12
C ARG A 78 14.37 11.19 -17.36
N ASN A 79 15.43 11.66 -18.01
CA ASN A 79 16.65 10.90 -18.29
C ASN A 79 17.73 11.08 -17.20
N ASN A 80 17.61 12.09 -16.33
CA ASN A 80 18.61 12.42 -15.30
C ASN A 80 18.07 12.25 -13.86
N TRP A 81 17.15 11.30 -13.67
CA TRP A 81 16.46 11.08 -12.40
C TRP A 81 17.43 10.94 -11.22
N GLU A 82 18.53 10.22 -11.37
CA GLU A 82 19.51 10.00 -10.29
C GLU A 82 20.10 11.29 -9.73
N GLU A 83 20.31 12.31 -10.58
CA GLU A 83 20.90 13.59 -10.19
C GLU A 83 19.91 14.50 -9.47
N THR A 84 18.64 14.46 -9.86
CA THR A 84 17.61 15.38 -9.35
C THR A 84 16.72 14.76 -8.27
N ARG A 85 16.81 13.44 -8.07
CA ARG A 85 15.97 12.63 -7.18
C ARG A 85 15.76 13.29 -5.83
N GLY A 86 16.81 13.60 -5.08
CA GLY A 86 16.67 14.15 -3.72
C GLY A 86 15.83 15.44 -3.66
N ARG A 87 16.05 16.36 -4.60
CA ARG A 87 15.32 17.64 -4.66
C ARG A 87 13.89 17.44 -5.12
N ASP A 88 13.69 16.69 -6.20
CA ASP A 88 12.36 16.47 -6.79
C ASP A 88 11.48 15.66 -5.84
N CYS A 89 12.03 14.65 -5.19
CA CYS A 89 11.36 13.85 -4.19
C CYS A 89 10.83 14.66 -3.02
N LYS A 90 11.63 15.60 -2.50
CA LYS A 90 11.17 16.49 -1.44
C LYS A 90 10.01 17.36 -1.90
N ARG A 91 10.11 17.90 -3.12
CA ARG A 91 9.04 18.69 -3.75
C ARG A 91 7.76 17.89 -4.00
N VAL A 92 7.89 16.65 -4.47
CA VAL A 92 6.79 15.70 -4.65
C VAL A 92 6.10 15.45 -3.31
N GLN A 93 6.87 15.17 -2.26
CA GLN A 93 6.33 14.95 -0.92
C GLN A 93 5.53 16.15 -0.43
N ASP A 94 6.09 17.36 -0.50
CA ASP A 94 5.42 18.55 0.01
C ASP A 94 4.08 18.78 -0.72
N VAL A 95 4.06 18.61 -2.05
CA VAL A 95 2.84 18.69 -2.84
C VAL A 95 1.85 17.57 -2.51
N LYS A 96 2.31 16.34 -2.26
CA LYS A 96 1.44 15.23 -1.84
C LYS A 96 0.78 15.54 -0.50
N PHE A 97 1.49 16.11 0.46
CA PHE A 97 0.88 16.54 1.72
C PHE A 97 -0.16 17.63 1.51
N THR A 98 0.12 18.66 0.72
CA THR A 98 -0.85 19.69 0.35
C THR A 98 -2.08 19.07 -0.33
N PHE A 99 -1.87 18.11 -1.24
CA PHE A 99 -2.93 17.39 -1.92
C PHE A 99 -3.82 16.59 -0.96
N LEU A 100 -3.22 15.83 -0.04
CA LEU A 100 -3.94 15.02 0.94
C LEU A 100 -4.72 15.86 1.96
N ARG A 101 -4.28 17.09 2.25
CA ARG A 101 -5.00 18.04 3.09
C ARG A 101 -6.18 18.72 2.39
N GLY A 102 -6.37 18.47 1.10
CA GLY A 102 -7.41 19.13 0.30
C GLY A 102 -7.09 20.60 -0.02
N GLU A 103 -5.83 21.02 0.12
CA GLU A 103 -5.37 22.39 -0.12
C GLU A 103 -5.14 22.66 -1.64
N TRP A 104 -5.96 22.09 -2.53
CA TRP A 104 -5.69 22.03 -3.97
C TRP A 104 -5.60 23.40 -4.66
N CYS A 105 -6.29 24.43 -4.15
CA CYS A 105 -6.17 25.79 -4.65
C CYS A 105 -4.72 26.33 -4.60
N SER A 106 -3.89 25.81 -3.70
CA SER A 106 -2.49 26.24 -3.57
C SER A 106 -1.54 25.59 -4.58
N LEU A 107 -2.01 24.58 -5.33
CA LEU A 107 -1.18 23.80 -6.25
C LEU A 107 -0.95 24.49 -7.61
N GLY A 108 -1.77 25.49 -7.94
CA GLY A 108 -1.72 26.24 -9.19
C GLY A 108 -3.06 26.23 -9.93
N PHE A 109 -3.28 27.22 -10.79
CA PHE A 109 -4.51 27.35 -11.57
C PHE A 109 -4.73 26.19 -12.54
N GLU A 110 -3.64 25.57 -13.01
CA GLU A 110 -3.70 24.40 -13.88
C GLU A 110 -4.37 23.18 -13.19
N TRP A 111 -4.44 23.17 -11.86
CA TRP A 111 -5.03 22.09 -11.06
C TRP A 111 -6.40 22.45 -10.46
N ILE A 112 -7.03 23.55 -10.90
CA ILE A 112 -8.33 23.99 -10.39
C ILE A 112 -9.44 22.93 -10.56
N GLY A 113 -9.28 22.03 -11.53
CA GLY A 113 -10.18 20.89 -11.75
C GLY A 113 -10.31 19.97 -10.53
N LEU A 114 -9.25 19.87 -9.69
CA LEU A 114 -9.27 19.07 -8.46
C LEU A 114 -10.31 19.55 -7.45
N MET A 115 -10.77 20.80 -7.54
CA MET A 115 -11.87 21.31 -6.69
C MET A 115 -13.20 20.57 -6.89
N LYS A 116 -13.30 19.77 -7.96
CA LYS A 116 -14.45 18.90 -8.23
C LYS A 116 -14.27 17.49 -7.65
N MET A 117 -13.26 17.25 -6.81
CA MET A 117 -13.04 15.96 -6.15
C MET A 117 -14.32 15.51 -5.43
N PRO A 118 -14.77 14.26 -5.63
CA PRO A 118 -15.86 13.70 -4.85
C PRO A 118 -15.56 13.79 -3.35
N LEU A 119 -16.58 14.13 -2.57
CA LEU A 119 -16.42 14.30 -1.12
C LEU A 119 -15.90 13.02 -0.46
N ASP A 120 -16.37 11.85 -0.89
CA ASP A 120 -15.96 10.59 -0.27
C ASP A 120 -14.53 10.18 -0.63
N LEU A 121 -14.07 10.48 -1.86
CA LEU A 121 -12.66 10.35 -2.22
C LEU A 121 -11.78 11.32 -1.42
N THR A 122 -12.29 12.53 -1.14
CA THR A 122 -11.60 13.50 -0.27
C THR A 122 -11.44 12.95 1.16
N LYS A 123 -12.50 12.37 1.73
CA LYS A 123 -12.45 11.72 3.05
C LYS A 123 -11.52 10.51 3.05
N PHE A 124 -11.49 9.73 1.98
CA PHE A 124 -10.59 8.59 1.81
C PHE A 124 -9.13 9.04 1.87
N LEU A 125 -8.76 10.06 1.09
CA LEU A 125 -7.42 10.65 1.09
C LEU A 125 -7.04 11.22 2.46
N ALA A 126 -7.96 11.95 3.11
CA ALA A 126 -7.75 12.47 4.46
C ALA A 126 -7.48 11.34 5.46
N ARG A 127 -8.20 10.22 5.38
CA ARG A 127 -7.93 9.05 6.22
C ARG A 127 -6.57 8.41 5.93
N CYS A 128 -6.12 8.40 4.68
CA CYS A 128 -4.76 7.95 4.35
C CYS A 128 -3.68 8.86 4.97
N LEU A 129 -3.96 10.16 5.11
CA LEU A 129 -3.07 11.10 5.78
C LEU A 129 -3.04 10.89 7.30
N TYR A 130 -4.20 10.78 7.94
CA TYR A 130 -4.31 10.69 9.40
C TYR A 130 -4.09 9.28 9.96
N ARG A 131 -4.25 8.24 9.11
CA ARG A 131 -3.93 6.83 9.40
C ARG A 131 -4.58 6.29 10.68
N PRO A 132 -5.91 6.47 10.88
CA PRO A 132 -6.58 5.93 12.06
C PRO A 132 -6.52 4.40 12.06
N LYS A 133 -6.03 3.78 13.14
CA LYS A 133 -5.98 2.32 13.23
C LYS A 133 -7.25 1.76 13.88
N ALA A 134 -7.71 0.63 13.38
CA ALA A 134 -8.70 -0.21 14.05
C ALA A 134 -8.06 -0.92 15.27
N GLU A 135 -8.86 -1.68 16.01
CA GLU A 135 -8.42 -2.37 17.23
C GLU A 135 -7.28 -3.38 16.99
N ASP A 136 -7.24 -3.97 15.81
CA ASP A 136 -6.20 -4.91 15.37
C ASP A 136 -4.90 -4.22 14.87
N GLY A 137 -4.88 -2.89 14.86
CA GLY A 137 -3.76 -2.08 14.37
C GLY A 137 -3.70 -1.89 12.86
N LEU A 138 -4.67 -2.41 12.10
CA LEU A 138 -4.80 -2.25 10.65
C LEU A 138 -5.64 -1.01 10.29
N PRO A 139 -5.63 -0.56 9.02
CA PRO A 139 -6.62 0.39 8.53
C PRO A 139 -8.05 -0.12 8.72
N ASP A 140 -8.98 0.78 9.03
CA ASP A 140 -10.41 0.49 8.99
C ASP A 140 -10.88 0.34 7.53
N TYR A 141 -10.70 -0.85 6.97
CA TYR A 141 -11.03 -1.16 5.58
C TYR A 141 -12.53 -1.06 5.28
N ASN A 142 -13.40 -1.34 6.27
CA ASN A 142 -14.85 -1.22 6.10
C ASN A 142 -15.19 0.22 5.74
N THR A 143 -14.79 1.16 6.59
CA THR A 143 -15.17 2.54 6.33
C THR A 143 -14.39 3.15 5.15
N LEU A 144 -13.23 2.61 4.78
CA LEU A 144 -12.54 3.01 3.55
C LEU A 144 -13.28 2.54 2.29
N ALA A 145 -13.80 1.32 2.28
CA ALA A 145 -14.51 0.78 1.14
C ALA A 145 -15.90 1.43 0.95
N GLU A 146 -16.60 1.74 2.03
CA GLU A 146 -17.82 2.55 2.00
C GLU A 146 -17.59 3.92 1.34
N LEU A 147 -16.46 4.58 1.65
CA LEU A 147 -16.07 5.84 1.00
C LEU A 147 -15.75 5.69 -0.50
N LEU A 148 -15.46 4.48 -0.94
CA LEU A 148 -15.26 4.15 -2.36
C LEU A 148 -16.54 3.62 -3.02
N GLY A 149 -17.67 3.64 -2.31
CA GLY A 149 -18.99 3.31 -2.83
C GLY A 149 -19.42 1.86 -2.63
N GLU A 150 -18.70 1.08 -1.81
CA GLU A 150 -19.19 -0.25 -1.40
C GLU A 150 -20.46 -0.11 -0.56
N ARG A 151 -21.50 -0.90 -0.86
CA ARG A 151 -22.74 -0.89 -0.08
C ARG A 151 -22.64 -1.87 1.08
N PRO A 152 -23.24 -1.54 2.24
CA PRO A 152 -23.35 -2.49 3.35
C PRO A 152 -24.01 -3.81 2.89
N GLY A 153 -23.31 -4.93 3.07
CA GLY A 153 -23.79 -6.28 2.75
C GLY A 153 -23.40 -6.84 1.38
N GLU A 154 -22.73 -6.08 0.50
CA GLU A 154 -22.18 -6.62 -0.76
C GLU A 154 -20.88 -7.43 -0.55
N ARG A 155 -20.23 -7.21 0.61
CA ARG A 155 -18.89 -7.70 0.94
C ARG A 155 -18.78 -9.23 1.11
N GLU A 156 -19.70 -9.84 1.87
CA GLU A 156 -19.63 -11.26 2.23
C GLU A 156 -19.72 -12.18 1.00
N LEU A 157 -20.48 -11.77 -0.01
CA LEU A 157 -20.61 -12.50 -1.27
C LEU A 157 -19.39 -12.30 -2.17
N SER A 158 -18.81 -11.09 -2.22
CA SER A 158 -17.63 -10.81 -3.03
C SER A 158 -16.38 -11.48 -2.48
N GLU A 159 -16.14 -11.37 -1.17
CA GLU A 159 -14.93 -11.92 -0.55
C GLU A 159 -14.88 -13.45 -0.63
N ALA A 160 -15.99 -14.14 -0.43
CA ALA A 160 -16.04 -15.60 -0.54
C ALA A 160 -15.76 -16.07 -1.98
N VAL A 161 -16.23 -15.34 -2.99
CA VAL A 161 -15.98 -15.63 -4.41
C VAL A 161 -14.52 -15.34 -4.76
N ASP A 162 -13.97 -14.21 -4.31
CA ASP A 162 -12.59 -13.81 -4.60
C ASP A 162 -11.59 -14.73 -3.91
N ILE A 163 -11.82 -15.08 -2.64
CA ILE A 163 -11.00 -16.05 -1.90
C ILE A 163 -11.11 -17.44 -2.55
N GLY A 164 -12.30 -17.88 -2.94
CA GLY A 164 -12.50 -19.14 -3.65
C GLY A 164 -11.70 -19.20 -4.96
N PHE A 165 -11.78 -18.13 -5.76
CA PHE A 165 -11.03 -18.00 -7.02
C PHE A 165 -9.52 -17.98 -6.80
N LEU A 166 -9.03 -17.18 -5.84
CA LEU A 166 -7.60 -17.13 -5.51
C LEU A 166 -7.10 -18.46 -4.97
N THR A 167 -7.89 -19.14 -4.14
CA THR A 167 -7.54 -20.46 -3.61
C THR A 167 -7.44 -21.48 -4.74
N GLU A 168 -8.41 -21.53 -5.65
CA GLU A 168 -8.38 -22.42 -6.82
C GLU A 168 -7.18 -22.12 -7.75
N LYS A 169 -6.88 -20.85 -8.02
CA LYS A 169 -5.86 -20.46 -9.00
C LYS A 169 -4.44 -20.40 -8.45
N CYS A 170 -4.28 -20.17 -7.15
CA CYS A 170 -2.97 -20.01 -6.50
C CYS A 170 -2.55 -21.23 -5.68
N GLN A 171 -3.38 -22.28 -5.60
CA GLN A 171 -3.02 -23.55 -4.94
C GLN A 171 -1.69 -24.12 -5.45
N ASP A 172 -1.40 -23.98 -6.73
CA ASP A 172 -0.16 -24.49 -7.36
C ASP A 172 1.03 -23.50 -7.26
N LEU A 173 0.79 -22.27 -6.79
CA LEU A 173 1.81 -21.20 -6.71
C LEU A 173 2.33 -20.98 -5.29
N ALA A 174 1.63 -21.49 -4.27
CA ALA A 174 2.10 -21.44 -2.89
C ALA A 174 3.24 -22.46 -2.72
N PRO A 175 4.47 -22.06 -2.37
CA PRO A 175 5.48 -23.02 -1.95
C PRO A 175 4.92 -23.81 -0.77
N GLU A 176 5.14 -25.14 -0.74
CA GLU A 176 4.77 -25.98 0.39
C GLU A 176 5.18 -25.28 1.69
N TRP A 177 4.19 -24.91 2.49
CA TRP A 177 4.44 -24.36 3.80
C TRP A 177 5.18 -25.43 4.60
N GLN A 178 6.49 -25.26 4.75
CA GLN A 178 7.26 -26.07 5.68
C GLN A 178 7.08 -25.43 7.06
N PRO A 179 6.51 -26.15 8.05
CA PRO A 179 6.46 -25.64 9.41
C PRO A 179 7.86 -25.21 9.83
N GLU A 180 7.96 -24.02 10.42
CA GLU A 180 9.20 -23.46 10.95
C GLU A 180 9.98 -24.54 11.70
N TYR A 181 11.27 -24.64 11.40
CA TYR A 181 12.21 -25.51 12.10
C TYR A 181 12.03 -25.35 13.61
N VAL A 182 11.46 -26.36 14.25
CA VAL A 182 11.46 -26.48 15.70
C VAL A 182 12.86 -26.97 16.08
N PRO A 183 13.72 -26.14 16.70
CA PRO A 183 15.02 -26.62 17.14
C PRO A 183 14.81 -27.80 18.10
N PRO A 184 15.61 -28.88 17.97
CA PRO A 184 15.51 -30.01 18.88
C PRO A 184 15.71 -29.50 20.31
N PRO A 185 15.00 -30.07 21.30
CA PRO A 185 15.19 -29.71 22.69
C PRO A 185 16.68 -29.81 23.05
N PRO A 186 17.21 -28.88 23.87
CA PRO A 186 18.61 -28.89 24.25
C PRO A 186 18.97 -30.25 24.83
N ALA A 187 20.14 -30.78 24.43
CA ALA A 187 20.64 -32.04 24.94
C ALA A 187 20.68 -31.99 26.48
N PRO A 188 20.28 -33.08 27.17
CA PRO A 188 20.35 -33.13 28.62
C PRO A 188 21.79 -32.83 29.06
N GLU A 189 21.94 -31.93 30.02
CA GLU A 189 23.25 -31.57 30.56
C GLU A 189 23.97 -32.83 31.07
N PRO A 190 25.26 -33.02 30.74
CA PRO A 190 26.01 -34.16 31.23
C PRO A 190 26.05 -34.12 32.75
N GLU A 191 25.68 -35.24 33.38
CA GLU A 191 25.70 -35.34 34.84
C GLU A 191 27.08 -35.02 35.40
N PRO A 192 27.16 -34.29 36.53
CA PRO A 192 28.42 -33.92 37.13
C PRO A 192 29.20 -35.17 37.49
N SER A 193 30.36 -35.34 36.84
CA SER A 193 31.29 -36.41 37.19
C SER A 193 31.81 -36.19 38.60
N PHE A 194 31.34 -36.96 39.56
CA PHE A 194 31.93 -37.01 40.89
C PHE A 194 33.34 -37.62 40.77
N SER A 195 34.34 -36.75 40.72
CA SER A 195 35.75 -37.12 40.87
C SER A 195 36.01 -37.50 42.32
N SER A 196 35.95 -38.79 42.62
CA SER A 196 36.46 -39.36 43.87
C SER A 196 37.96 -39.09 43.98
N ARG A 197 38.36 -38.08 44.75
CA ARG A 197 39.75 -37.94 45.21
C ARG A 197 39.94 -38.79 46.45
N SER A 198 40.89 -39.72 46.35
CA SER A 198 41.48 -40.50 47.44
C SER A 198 42.30 -39.61 48.38
#